data_AF-A0A2H0VKW7-F1
#
_entry.id   AF-A0A2H0VKW7-F1
#
_cell.length_a   1.000
_cell.length_b   1.000
_cell.length_c   1.000
_cell.angle_alpha   90.00
_cell.angle_beta   90.00
_cell.angle_gamma   90.00
#
_symmetry.space_group_name_H-M   'P 1'
#
loop_
_entity.id
_entity.type
_entity.pdbx_description
1 polymer ?
#
loop_
_entity_poly.entity_id
_entity_poly.type
_entity_poly.pdbx_seq_one_letter_code
_entity_poly.pdbx_strand_id
1 'polypeptide(L)'
;MTKKRFSKFIFLCIVFFFLIQLVNLVWKIPLEGKKRSNPLELSTHYYKGLLGGLYMRGFRDCGDWLFSTCNTPDAFPFLRDRIVKGANPDSFVFVGSYSKPSDWSQSSDIYKDIKHIIIGDEIISGSDPQSIQIMDGYAKDKDNVYMYGSVFRDLDTSTFEFLSCGFFRDTSNVYNIFYENGKKPLNFIDKNSFEMVDRNGKACNLVPYVAKDKNSLYQSDASGVRIVGSNSN
;
A
#
# COMPACT_ATOMS: atom_id res chain seq x y z
N MET A 1 48.18 -4.19 -28.55
CA MET A 1 47.13 -3.19 -28.86
C MET A 1 47.73 -1.79 -28.73
N THR A 2 47.56 -0.89 -29.71
CA THR A 2 48.06 0.50 -29.59
C THR A 2 47.18 1.29 -28.63
N LYS A 3 47.76 2.23 -27.85
CA LYS A 3 47.05 3.08 -26.88
C LYS A 3 45.79 3.75 -27.49
N LYS A 4 45.86 4.10 -28.78
CA LYS A 4 44.75 4.67 -29.58
C LYS A 4 43.63 3.66 -29.89
N ARG A 5 43.95 2.39 -30.17
CA ARG A 5 42.94 1.32 -30.36
C ARG A 5 42.27 0.95 -29.03
N PHE A 6 43.02 0.93 -27.93
CA PHE A 6 42.47 0.69 -26.60
C PHE A 6 41.51 1.81 -26.16
N SER A 7 41.90 3.07 -26.36
CA SER A 7 41.04 4.23 -26.07
C SER A 7 39.74 4.23 -26.90
N LYS A 8 39.79 3.91 -28.20
CA LYS A 8 38.59 3.76 -29.04
C LYS A 8 37.68 2.63 -28.55
N PHE A 9 38.24 1.50 -28.14
CA PHE A 9 37.48 0.38 -27.62
C PHE A 9 36.72 0.76 -26.34
N ILE A 10 37.39 1.40 -25.39
CA ILE A 10 36.74 1.91 -24.16
C ILE A 10 35.60 2.86 -24.50
N PHE A 11 35.83 3.82 -25.41
CA PHE A 11 34.80 4.77 -25.82
C PHE A 11 33.57 4.07 -26.42
N LEU A 12 33.76 3.08 -27.30
CA LEU A 12 32.68 2.27 -27.86
C LEU A 12 31.90 1.52 -26.78
N CYS A 13 32.57 0.92 -25.80
CA CYS A 13 31.91 0.25 -24.67
C CYS A 13 31.06 1.22 -23.85
N ILE A 14 31.54 2.44 -23.61
CA ILE A 14 30.81 3.47 -22.88
C ILE A 14 29.55 3.89 -23.65
N VAL A 15 29.67 4.19 -24.95
CA VAL A 15 28.53 4.55 -25.80
C VAL A 15 27.50 3.43 -25.83
N PHE A 16 27.94 2.18 -25.97
CA PHE A 16 27.06 1.02 -25.97
C PHE A 16 26.33 0.84 -24.63
N PHE A 17 27.03 1.05 -23.51
CA PHE A 17 26.42 1.02 -22.18
C PHE A 17 25.31 2.07 -22.05
N PHE A 18 25.56 3.32 -22.44
CA PHE A 18 24.55 4.37 -22.43
C PHE A 18 23.36 4.07 -23.36
N LEU A 19 23.63 3.49 -24.53
CA LEU A 19 22.58 3.08 -25.46
C LEU A 19 21.68 2.00 -24.83
N ILE A 20 22.25 0.98 -24.19
CA ILE A 20 21.47 -0.05 -23.49
C ILE A 20 20.60 0.56 -22.39
N GLN A 21 21.16 1.47 -21.59
CA GLN A 21 20.39 2.14 -20.53
C GLN A 21 19.22 2.95 -21.11
N LEU A 22 19.45 3.64 -22.23
CA LEU A 22 18.42 4.42 -22.91
C LEU A 22 17.32 3.50 -23.50
N VAL A 23 17.70 2.38 -24.12
CA VAL A 23 16.72 1.40 -24.63
C VAL A 23 15.94 0.77 -23.47
N ASN A 24 16.57 0.42 -22.33
CA ASN A 24 15.89 -0.11 -21.15
C ASN A 24 14.93 0.92 -20.49
N LEU A 25 15.21 2.21 -20.65
CA LEU A 25 14.31 3.28 -20.20
C LEU A 25 13.03 3.31 -21.04
N VAL A 26 13.13 3.10 -22.36
CA VAL A 26 11.99 3.26 -23.28
C VAL A 26 11.24 1.95 -23.48
N TRP A 27 11.95 0.83 -23.63
CA TRP A 27 11.37 -0.46 -23.97
C TRP A 27 11.23 -1.35 -22.73
N LYS A 28 9.97 -1.56 -22.34
CA LYS A 28 9.59 -2.43 -21.22
C LYS A 28 8.37 -3.25 -21.58
N ILE A 29 8.27 -4.44 -21.01
CA ILE A 29 7.16 -5.37 -21.25
C ILE A 29 6.10 -5.10 -20.16
N PRO A 30 4.84 -4.77 -20.51
CA PRO A 30 3.79 -4.63 -19.51
C PRO A 30 3.54 -5.96 -18.81
N LEU A 31 3.43 -5.93 -17.49
CA LEU A 31 3.07 -7.09 -16.68
C LEU A 31 1.57 -7.05 -16.38
N GLU A 32 0.97 -8.23 -16.23
CA GLU A 32 -0.42 -8.32 -15.81
C GLU A 32 -0.59 -7.78 -14.39
N GLY A 33 -1.55 -6.87 -14.23
CA GLY A 33 -1.91 -6.30 -12.95
C GLY A 33 -3.40 -6.43 -12.69
N LYS A 34 -3.92 -5.59 -11.79
CA LYS A 34 -5.36 -5.49 -11.54
C LYS A 34 -6.12 -5.22 -12.85
N LYS A 35 -7.10 -6.07 -13.17
CA LYS A 35 -8.00 -5.82 -14.30
C LYS A 35 -8.86 -4.60 -13.99
N ARG A 36 -8.88 -3.63 -14.91
CA ARG A 36 -9.72 -2.44 -14.77
C ARG A 36 -11.18 -2.80 -14.99
N SER A 37 -12.04 -2.25 -14.15
CA SER A 37 -13.49 -2.30 -14.34
C SER A 37 -13.97 -1.22 -15.34
N ASN A 38 -13.25 -0.10 -15.40
CA ASN A 38 -13.54 1.05 -16.25
C ASN A 38 -12.23 1.59 -16.87
N PRO A 39 -12.20 1.95 -18.17
CA PRO A 39 -11.05 2.62 -18.80
C PRO A 39 -10.52 3.85 -18.06
N LEU A 40 -11.38 4.60 -17.37
CA LEU A 40 -11.06 5.80 -16.60
C LEU A 40 -10.55 5.51 -15.17
N GLU A 41 -10.54 4.24 -14.74
CA GLU A 41 -10.02 3.86 -13.42
C GLU A 41 -8.51 4.14 -13.35
N LEU A 42 -8.13 5.07 -12.46
CA LEU A 42 -6.73 5.35 -12.15
C LEU A 42 -6.11 4.05 -11.60
N SER A 43 -5.09 3.57 -12.29
CA SER A 43 -4.41 2.32 -11.94
C SER A 43 -2.91 2.46 -12.09
N THR A 44 -2.21 1.82 -11.16
CA THR A 44 -0.78 1.63 -11.22
C THR A 44 -0.46 0.53 -12.23
N HIS A 45 0.56 0.76 -13.05
CA HIS A 45 1.01 -0.21 -14.05
C HIS A 45 2.40 -0.71 -13.70
N TYR A 46 2.64 -1.99 -13.99
CA TYR A 46 3.94 -2.60 -13.77
C TYR A 46 4.53 -3.08 -15.09
N TYR A 47 5.84 -2.97 -15.21
CA TYR A 47 6.57 -3.34 -16.39
C TYR A 47 7.85 -4.08 -16.02
N LYS A 48 8.22 -5.08 -16.82
CA LYS A 48 9.54 -5.71 -16.78
C LYS A 48 10.45 -4.98 -17.76
N GLY A 49 11.53 -4.40 -17.26
CA GLY A 49 12.59 -3.82 -18.10
C GLY A 49 13.46 -4.89 -18.74
N LEU A 50 14.16 -4.51 -19.81
CA LEU A 50 15.14 -5.36 -20.52
C LEU A 50 16.21 -5.95 -19.61
N LEU A 51 16.64 -5.19 -18.61
CA LEU A 51 17.66 -5.62 -17.65
C LEU A 51 17.10 -6.39 -16.45
N GLY A 52 15.84 -6.85 -16.53
CA GLY A 52 15.21 -7.66 -15.47
C GLY A 52 14.74 -6.88 -14.25
N GLY A 53 14.66 -5.54 -14.34
CA GLY A 53 14.08 -4.72 -13.28
C GLY A 53 12.54 -4.67 -13.35
N LEU A 54 11.88 -4.65 -12.20
CA LEU A 54 10.47 -4.30 -12.08
C LEU A 54 10.31 -2.78 -12.01
N TYR A 55 9.46 -2.23 -12.87
CA TYR A 55 9.18 -0.80 -12.94
C TYR A 55 7.70 -0.54 -12.67
N MET A 56 7.42 0.35 -11.74
CA MET A 56 6.09 0.84 -11.46
C MET A 56 5.87 2.19 -12.14
N ARG A 57 4.74 2.34 -12.83
CA ARG A 57 4.22 3.63 -13.30
C ARG A 57 2.97 3.96 -12.52
N GLY A 58 3.08 4.96 -11.64
CA GLY A 58 1.93 5.55 -10.98
C GLY A 58 0.99 6.24 -11.97
N PHE A 59 -0.22 6.56 -11.51
CA PHE A 59 -1.12 7.41 -12.28
C PHE A 59 -0.51 8.82 -12.46
N ARG A 60 -0.92 9.51 -13.52
CA ARG A 60 -0.43 10.87 -13.80
C ARG A 60 -1.16 11.84 -12.86
N ASP A 61 -0.41 12.58 -12.07
CA ASP A 61 -0.94 13.72 -11.31
C ASP A 61 -1.08 14.91 -12.26
N CYS A 62 -2.28 15.10 -12.80
CA CYS A 62 -2.63 16.29 -13.55
C CYS A 62 -3.12 17.33 -12.54
N GLY A 63 -2.21 17.94 -11.77
CA GLY A 63 -2.59 19.04 -10.88
C GLY A 63 -3.34 20.13 -11.63
N ASP A 64 -4.02 21.03 -10.90
CA ASP A 64 -4.79 22.19 -11.42
C ASP A 64 -3.92 23.27 -12.10
N TRP A 65 -2.82 22.86 -12.75
CA TRP A 65 -2.00 23.74 -13.55
C TRP A 65 -2.77 24.13 -14.81
N LEU A 66 -2.89 25.45 -15.02
CA LEU A 66 -3.65 26.16 -16.05
C LEU A 66 -3.47 25.69 -17.52
N PHE A 67 -2.58 24.73 -17.80
CA PHE A 67 -2.32 24.19 -19.15
C PHE A 67 -2.20 22.65 -19.23
N SER A 68 -2.39 21.90 -18.14
CA SER A 68 -2.25 20.44 -18.14
C SER A 68 -3.55 19.74 -17.78
N THR A 69 -4.49 19.68 -18.72
CA THR A 69 -5.65 18.77 -18.58
C THR A 69 -5.18 17.33 -18.82
N CYS A 70 -5.76 16.36 -18.09
CA CYS A 70 -5.53 14.92 -18.32
C CYS A 70 -5.94 14.44 -19.73
N ASN A 71 -6.48 15.34 -20.57
CA ASN A 71 -6.88 15.06 -21.93
C ASN A 71 -5.70 15.06 -22.92
N THR A 72 -4.51 15.50 -22.50
CA THR A 72 -3.30 15.42 -23.34
C THR A 72 -2.60 14.08 -23.16
N PRO A 73 -2.20 13.38 -24.24
CA PRO A 73 -1.39 12.17 -24.14
C PRO A 73 -0.09 12.45 -23.36
N ASP A 74 0.28 11.55 -22.45
CA ASP A 74 1.56 11.61 -21.75
C ASP A 74 2.67 11.29 -22.78
N ALA A 75 3.42 12.31 -23.21
CA ALA A 75 4.41 12.18 -24.27
C ALA A 75 5.62 11.31 -23.85
N PHE A 76 5.92 11.28 -22.55
CA PHE A 76 7.09 10.58 -22.01
C PHE A 76 6.73 9.81 -20.73
N PRO A 77 5.79 8.84 -20.80
CA PRO A 77 5.24 8.19 -19.61
C PRO A 77 6.30 7.37 -18.87
N PHE A 78 7.33 6.93 -19.59
CA PHE A 78 8.46 6.17 -19.05
C PHE A 78 9.39 6.99 -18.15
N LEU A 79 9.36 8.33 -18.22
CA LEU A 79 10.14 9.17 -17.30
C LEU A 79 9.57 9.15 -15.87
N ARG A 80 8.32 8.70 -15.70
CA ARG A 80 7.66 8.53 -14.40
C ARG A 80 7.84 7.12 -13.83
N ASP A 81 8.47 6.22 -14.57
CA ASP A 81 8.66 4.84 -14.13
C ASP A 81 9.67 4.81 -12.98
N ARG A 82 9.23 4.28 -11.83
CA ARG A 82 10.08 4.06 -10.65
C ARG A 82 10.48 2.59 -10.59
N ILE A 83 11.76 2.32 -10.32
CA ILE A 83 12.22 0.94 -10.13
C ILE A 83 11.84 0.44 -8.74
N VAL A 84 11.19 -0.73 -8.67
CA VAL A 84 10.91 -1.43 -7.42
C VAL A 84 12.14 -2.29 -7.10
N LYS A 85 13.10 -1.70 -6.38
CA LYS A 85 14.42 -2.29 -6.16
C LYS A 85 14.32 -3.60 -5.38
N GLY A 86 14.84 -4.69 -5.94
CA GLY A 86 14.90 -6.01 -5.30
C GLY A 86 13.71 -6.92 -5.62
N ALA A 87 12.71 -6.43 -6.33
CA ALA A 87 11.56 -7.23 -6.74
C ALA A 87 11.91 -8.10 -7.94
N ASN A 88 11.32 -9.30 -7.99
CA ASN A 88 11.48 -10.22 -9.10
C ASN A 88 10.31 -10.09 -10.10
N PRO A 89 10.50 -9.43 -11.26
CA PRO A 89 9.43 -9.24 -12.23
C PRO A 89 8.96 -10.54 -12.90
N ASP A 90 9.75 -11.62 -12.88
CA ASP A 90 9.37 -12.90 -13.52
C ASP A 90 8.32 -13.68 -12.73
N SER A 91 8.28 -13.46 -11.42
CA SER A 91 7.29 -14.03 -10.51
C SER A 91 6.25 -13.02 -10.04
N PHE A 92 6.28 -11.80 -10.59
CA PHE A 92 5.43 -10.70 -10.14
C PHE A 92 3.98 -10.92 -10.57
N VAL A 93 3.07 -10.97 -9.59
CA VAL A 93 1.66 -11.21 -9.82
C VAL A 93 0.79 -10.34 -8.93
N PHE A 94 -0.37 -9.95 -9.44
CA PHE A 94 -1.44 -9.33 -8.64
C PHE A 94 -2.12 -10.40 -7.78
N VAL A 95 -2.29 -10.12 -6.49
CA VAL A 95 -2.96 -11.03 -5.54
C VAL A 95 -4.42 -10.63 -5.35
N GLY A 96 -4.68 -9.34 -5.13
CA GLY A 96 -6.02 -8.82 -4.90
C GLY A 96 -6.00 -7.43 -4.30
N SER A 97 -7.18 -6.87 -4.05
CA SER A 97 -7.34 -5.57 -3.40
C SER A 97 -8.28 -5.71 -2.20
N TYR A 98 -7.93 -5.09 -1.08
CA TYR A 98 -8.85 -4.97 0.05
C TYR A 98 -9.68 -3.68 -0.02
N SER A 99 -10.85 -3.68 0.61
CA SER A 99 -11.75 -2.53 0.68
C SER A 99 -11.13 -1.38 1.49
N LYS A 100 -11.28 -0.14 1.03
CA LYS A 100 -10.90 1.06 1.77
C LYS A 100 -11.88 2.21 1.50
N PRO A 101 -12.02 3.20 2.40
CA PRO A 101 -12.79 4.40 2.11
C PRO A 101 -12.31 5.10 0.83
N SER A 102 -13.24 5.73 0.10
CA SER A 102 -12.96 6.43 -1.16
C SER A 102 -11.92 7.53 -1.01
N ASP A 103 -11.93 8.21 0.14
CA ASP A 103 -11.15 9.43 0.38
C ASP A 103 -9.68 9.12 0.71
N TRP A 104 -9.33 7.85 0.91
CA TRP A 104 -7.98 7.43 1.26
C TRP A 104 -7.17 7.17 0.00
N SER A 105 -6.06 7.87 -0.17
CA SER A 105 -5.24 7.82 -1.38
C SER A 105 -4.26 6.64 -1.43
N GLN A 106 -4.02 5.95 -0.31
CA GLN A 106 -3.08 4.82 -0.26
C GLN A 106 -3.58 3.64 -1.09
N SER A 107 -2.66 2.91 -1.73
CA SER A 107 -2.99 1.68 -2.47
C SER A 107 -3.60 0.63 -1.53
N SER A 108 -4.66 -0.03 -1.98
CA SER A 108 -5.14 -1.29 -1.38
C SER A 108 -4.83 -2.51 -2.24
N ASP A 109 -4.17 -2.31 -3.38
CA ASP A 109 -3.75 -3.40 -4.26
C ASP A 109 -2.50 -4.08 -3.69
N ILE A 110 -2.60 -5.39 -3.51
CA ILE A 110 -1.52 -6.27 -3.07
C ILE A 110 -0.97 -7.02 -4.28
N TYR A 111 0.33 -6.90 -4.47
CA TYR A 111 1.11 -7.69 -5.42
C TYR A 111 2.09 -8.56 -4.65
N LYS A 112 2.63 -9.58 -5.31
CA LYS A 112 3.74 -10.36 -4.77
C LYS A 112 4.70 -10.76 -5.85
N ASP A 113 5.92 -11.04 -5.43
CA ASP A 113 6.85 -11.90 -6.15
C ASP A 113 7.11 -13.19 -5.36
N ILE A 114 8.06 -14.01 -5.79
CA ILE A 114 8.39 -15.29 -5.12
C ILE A 114 8.90 -15.14 -3.69
N LYS A 115 9.39 -13.96 -3.29
CA LYS A 115 10.03 -13.68 -1.99
C LYS A 115 9.33 -12.59 -1.18
N HIS A 116 8.58 -11.71 -1.81
CA HIS A 116 8.08 -10.50 -1.17
C HIS A 116 6.63 -10.20 -1.53
N ILE A 117 5.92 -9.62 -0.56
CA ILE A 117 4.72 -8.83 -0.81
C ILE A 117 5.13 -7.41 -1.22
N ILE A 118 4.43 -6.87 -2.20
CA ILE A 118 4.70 -5.57 -2.81
C ILE A 118 3.43 -4.73 -2.79
N ILE A 119 3.53 -3.50 -2.27
CA ILE A 119 2.42 -2.53 -2.22
C ILE A 119 2.90 -1.24 -2.87
N GLY A 120 2.33 -0.91 -4.03
CA GLY A 120 2.87 0.17 -4.87
C GLY A 120 4.31 -0.13 -5.29
N ASP A 121 5.25 0.76 -4.97
CA ASP A 121 6.68 0.56 -5.21
C ASP A 121 7.47 0.11 -3.98
N GLU A 122 6.78 -0.30 -2.91
CA GLU A 122 7.40 -0.74 -1.68
C GLU A 122 7.45 -2.27 -1.59
N ILE A 123 8.64 -2.80 -1.33
CA ILE A 123 8.84 -4.19 -0.92
C ILE A 123 8.65 -4.25 0.59
N ILE A 124 7.68 -5.05 1.04
CA ILE A 124 7.48 -5.22 2.47
C ILE A 124 8.50 -6.22 3.00
N SER A 125 9.49 -5.73 3.74
CA SER A 125 10.52 -6.56 4.36
C SER A 125 9.88 -7.56 5.35
N GLY A 126 10.37 -8.80 5.41
CA GLY A 126 9.83 -9.82 6.33
C GLY A 126 8.36 -10.21 6.07
N SER A 127 7.85 -9.92 4.88
CA SER A 127 6.55 -10.43 4.44
C SER A 127 6.65 -11.90 4.03
N ASP A 128 5.52 -12.59 4.10
CA ASP A 128 5.37 -13.97 3.63
C ASP A 128 4.37 -14.03 2.45
N PRO A 129 4.87 -13.97 1.20
CA PRO A 129 4.02 -14.01 0.01
C PRO A 129 3.29 -15.35 -0.20
N GLN A 130 3.66 -16.41 0.53
CA GLN A 130 3.00 -17.72 0.44
C GLN A 130 1.74 -17.78 1.28
N SER A 131 1.72 -17.11 2.44
CA SER A 131 0.58 -17.11 3.37
C SER A 131 -0.34 -15.89 3.25
N ILE A 132 -0.09 -14.99 2.29
CA ILE A 132 -0.92 -13.80 2.06
C ILE A 132 -2.39 -14.16 1.76
N GLN A 133 -3.29 -13.46 2.45
CA GLN A 133 -4.73 -13.57 2.30
C GLN A 133 -5.34 -12.17 2.21
N ILE A 134 -6.27 -11.99 1.28
CA ILE A 134 -7.04 -10.76 1.12
C ILE A 134 -8.37 -10.94 1.86
N MET A 135 -8.69 -9.98 2.72
CA MET A 135 -9.91 -9.94 3.53
C MET A 135 -10.70 -8.68 3.20
N ASP A 136 -11.91 -8.56 3.75
CA ASP A 136 -12.64 -7.30 3.66
C ASP A 136 -12.01 -6.26 4.60
N GLY A 137 -11.64 -5.11 4.04
CA GLY A 137 -11.00 -4.02 4.78
C GLY A 137 -9.47 -4.13 4.95
N TYR A 138 -8.88 -5.32 4.86
CA TYR A 138 -7.44 -5.54 5.09
C TYR A 138 -6.89 -6.76 4.32
N ALA A 139 -5.58 -6.95 4.36
CA ALA A 139 -4.93 -8.21 3.99
C ALA A 139 -4.01 -8.66 5.14
N LYS A 140 -3.67 -9.94 5.20
CA LYS A 140 -2.70 -10.44 6.19
C LYS A 140 -1.86 -11.58 5.64
N ASP A 141 -0.63 -11.70 6.10
CA ASP A 141 0.14 -12.94 6.01
C ASP A 141 0.26 -13.55 7.42
N LYS A 142 1.11 -14.57 7.58
CA LYS A 142 1.28 -15.23 8.88
C LYS A 142 1.87 -14.34 9.99
N ASP A 143 2.61 -13.28 9.66
CA ASP A 143 3.30 -12.43 10.64
C ASP A 143 2.82 -10.97 10.62
N ASN A 144 2.15 -10.53 9.55
CA ASN A 144 1.84 -9.14 9.29
C ASN A 144 0.38 -8.92 8.89
N VAL A 145 -0.16 -7.76 9.27
CA VAL A 145 -1.43 -7.24 8.76
C VAL A 145 -1.18 -5.99 7.92
N TYR A 146 -1.85 -5.92 6.77
CA TYR A 146 -1.78 -4.86 5.78
C TYR A 146 -3.11 -4.14 5.73
N MET A 147 -3.14 -2.89 6.16
CA MET A 147 -4.38 -2.13 6.13
C MET A 147 -4.05 -0.65 6.00
N TYR A 148 -4.81 0.04 5.16
CA TYR A 148 -4.69 1.49 4.96
C TYR A 148 -3.27 1.99 4.63
N GLY A 149 -2.51 1.23 3.85
CA GLY A 149 -1.12 1.57 3.51
C GLY A 149 -0.13 1.45 4.66
N SER A 150 -0.53 0.82 5.77
CA SER A 150 0.32 0.52 6.92
C SER A 150 0.54 -0.99 7.05
N VAL A 151 1.68 -1.35 7.66
CA VAL A 151 2.05 -2.73 8.00
C VAL A 151 2.16 -2.85 9.50
N PHE A 152 1.38 -3.77 10.08
CA PHE A 152 1.37 -4.08 11.51
C PHE A 152 2.01 -5.44 11.75
N ARG A 153 3.11 -5.49 12.51
CA ARG A 153 4.03 -6.64 12.61
C ARG A 153 4.02 -7.38 13.95
N ASP A 154 3.45 -6.75 14.98
CA ASP A 154 3.45 -7.26 16.36
C ASP A 154 2.03 -7.64 16.82
N LEU A 155 1.16 -7.98 15.86
CA LEU A 155 -0.19 -8.45 16.11
C LEU A 155 -0.23 -9.97 16.04
N ASP A 156 -1.07 -10.58 16.87
CA ASP A 156 -1.46 -11.96 16.65
C ASP A 156 -2.37 -12.04 15.42
N THR A 157 -1.78 -12.32 14.27
CA THR A 157 -2.47 -12.40 12.97
C THR A 157 -3.52 -13.52 12.92
N SER A 158 -3.39 -14.54 13.78
CA SER A 158 -4.30 -15.68 13.79
C SER A 158 -5.67 -15.32 14.36
N THR A 159 -5.69 -14.39 15.32
CA THR A 159 -6.88 -13.87 16.01
C THR A 159 -7.23 -12.44 15.62
N PHE A 160 -6.47 -11.85 14.70
CA PHE A 160 -6.72 -10.50 14.20
C PHE A 160 -8.15 -10.36 13.70
N GLU A 161 -8.82 -9.32 14.19
CA GLU A 161 -10.17 -8.95 13.81
C GLU A 161 -10.24 -7.45 13.55
N PHE A 162 -10.71 -7.09 12.35
CA PHE A 162 -11.05 -5.72 12.02
C PHE A 162 -12.47 -5.41 12.51
N LEU A 163 -12.61 -4.47 13.45
CA LEU A 163 -13.89 -4.20 14.13
C LEU A 163 -14.74 -3.14 13.41
N SER A 164 -14.09 -2.16 12.79
CA SER A 164 -14.62 -1.03 11.99
C SER A 164 -14.11 0.33 12.49
N CYS A 165 -14.33 1.38 11.68
CA CYS A 165 -13.98 2.78 11.97
C CYS A 165 -12.51 2.96 12.43
N GLY A 166 -11.61 2.14 11.90
CA GLY A 166 -10.19 2.15 12.26
C GLY A 166 -9.84 1.44 13.57
N PHE A 167 -10.80 0.83 14.27
CA PHE A 167 -10.53 -0.07 15.38
C PHE A 167 -10.32 -1.50 14.91
N PHE A 168 -9.39 -2.17 15.57
CA PHE A 168 -9.06 -3.57 15.35
C PHE A 168 -8.54 -4.18 16.65
N ARG A 169 -8.54 -5.52 16.73
CA ARG A 169 -8.05 -6.23 17.91
C ARG A 169 -7.32 -7.50 17.55
N ASP A 170 -6.50 -7.97 18.48
CA ASP A 170 -5.88 -9.28 18.49
C ASP A 170 -6.32 -10.06 19.74
N THR A 171 -5.67 -11.19 20.06
CA THR A 171 -5.94 -12.00 21.28
C THR A 171 -5.90 -11.20 22.58
N SER A 172 -5.12 -10.12 22.67
CA SER A 172 -4.85 -9.44 23.94
C SER A 172 -5.44 -8.04 24.01
N ASN A 173 -5.40 -7.28 22.91
CA ASN A 173 -5.55 -5.83 22.94
C ASN A 173 -6.50 -5.30 21.86
N VAL A 174 -7.03 -4.11 22.11
CA VAL A 174 -7.71 -3.27 21.12
C VAL A 174 -6.76 -2.17 20.69
N TYR A 175 -6.79 -1.83 19.41
CA TYR A 175 -5.98 -0.80 18.78
C TYR A 175 -6.87 0.12 17.94
N ASN A 176 -6.31 1.27 17.57
CA ASN A 176 -6.93 2.18 16.63
C ASN A 176 -5.86 2.79 15.72
N ILE A 177 -6.15 2.88 14.43
CA ILE A 177 -5.19 3.37 13.42
C ILE A 177 -4.74 4.82 13.64
N PHE A 178 -5.55 5.66 14.28
CA PHE A 178 -5.21 7.06 14.56
C PHE A 178 -4.46 7.22 15.88
N TYR A 179 -4.50 6.23 16.77
CA TYR A 179 -3.76 6.24 18.02
C TYR A 179 -2.38 5.61 17.83
N GLU A 180 -1.32 6.42 17.93
CA GLU A 180 0.07 5.93 17.80
C GLU A 180 0.27 5.11 16.50
N ASN A 181 -0.42 5.52 15.43
CA ASN A 181 -0.47 4.84 14.12
C ASN A 181 -0.87 3.36 14.21
N GLY A 182 -1.71 3.00 15.19
CA GLY A 182 -2.12 1.62 15.48
C GLY A 182 -1.00 0.70 15.96
N LYS A 183 0.17 1.24 16.33
CA LYS A 183 1.32 0.46 16.81
C LYS A 183 1.32 0.23 18.31
N LYS A 184 0.47 0.92 19.05
CA LYS A 184 0.33 0.73 20.50
C LYS A 184 -1.09 0.31 20.88
N PRO A 185 -1.21 -0.62 21.83
CA PRO A 185 -2.50 -1.02 22.35
C PRO A 185 -3.15 0.11 23.15
N LEU A 186 -4.48 0.18 23.08
CA LEU A 186 -5.30 1.06 23.90
C LEU A 186 -5.52 0.40 25.27
N ASN A 187 -4.49 0.41 26.11
CA ASN A 187 -4.47 -0.29 27.41
C ASN A 187 -5.56 0.16 28.40
N PHE A 188 -6.23 1.28 28.14
CA PHE A 188 -7.33 1.80 28.96
C PHE A 188 -8.72 1.29 28.51
N ILE A 189 -8.78 0.41 27.51
CA ILE A 189 -10.01 -0.21 27.00
C ILE A 189 -10.16 -1.61 27.57
N ASP A 190 -11.33 -1.91 28.14
CA ASP A 190 -11.75 -3.28 28.42
C ASP A 190 -12.14 -3.98 27.10
N LYS A 191 -11.20 -4.77 26.56
CA LYS A 191 -11.37 -5.50 25.29
C LYS A 191 -12.66 -6.33 25.24
N ASN A 192 -13.04 -6.97 26.35
CA ASN A 192 -14.13 -7.95 26.39
C ASN A 192 -15.51 -7.30 26.27
N SER A 193 -15.65 -6.05 26.72
CA SER A 193 -16.87 -5.26 26.61
C SER A 193 -16.80 -4.16 25.56
N PHE A 194 -15.71 -4.08 24.80
CA PHE A 194 -15.53 -3.07 23.76
C PHE A 194 -16.52 -3.28 22.61
N GLU A 195 -17.31 -2.24 22.33
CA GLU A 195 -18.25 -2.21 21.22
C GLU A 195 -18.31 -0.83 20.57
N MET A 196 -18.57 -0.83 19.26
CA MET A 196 -18.83 0.39 18.51
C MET A 196 -20.22 0.93 18.85
N VAL A 197 -20.34 2.24 19.05
CA VAL A 197 -21.65 2.86 19.27
C VAL A 197 -22.28 3.13 17.92
N ASP A 198 -23.29 2.33 17.57
CA ASP A 198 -24.04 2.56 16.34
C ASP A 198 -24.84 3.87 16.41
N ARG A 199 -24.83 4.60 15.29
CA ARG A 199 -25.56 5.85 15.09
C ARG A 199 -26.53 5.68 13.93
N ASN A 200 -27.43 4.71 14.04
CA ASN A 200 -28.38 4.30 13.00
C ASN A 200 -27.69 3.84 11.70
N GLY A 201 -26.76 2.90 11.82
CA GLY A 201 -25.95 2.37 10.71
C GLY A 201 -24.87 3.34 10.18
N LYS A 202 -24.62 4.46 10.85
CA LYS A 202 -23.68 5.51 10.41
C LYS A 202 -22.43 5.63 11.27
N ALA A 203 -22.12 4.64 12.11
CA ALA A 203 -21.00 4.70 13.06
C ALA A 203 -19.69 5.18 12.41
N CYS A 204 -19.35 4.68 11.22
CA CYS A 204 -18.11 5.03 10.51
C CYS A 204 -18.24 6.16 9.47
N ASN A 205 -19.42 6.78 9.35
CA ASN A 205 -19.64 7.91 8.44
C ASN A 205 -19.63 9.26 9.17
N LEU A 206 -19.51 9.23 10.50
CA LEU A 206 -19.55 10.42 11.35
C LEU A 206 -18.29 10.47 12.21
N VAL A 207 -17.45 11.47 11.96
CA VAL A 207 -16.27 11.78 12.77
C VAL A 207 -16.69 12.81 13.85
N PRO A 208 -16.31 12.63 15.13
CA PRO A 208 -15.52 11.53 15.66
C PRO A 208 -16.32 10.22 15.73
N TYR A 209 -15.64 9.12 15.43
CA TYR A 209 -16.13 7.76 15.65
C TYR A 209 -16.32 7.52 17.14
N VAL A 210 -17.34 6.77 17.52
CA VAL A 210 -17.63 6.51 18.94
C VAL A 210 -17.69 5.03 19.21
N ALA A 211 -17.02 4.66 20.30
CA ALA A 211 -17.01 3.33 20.86
C ALA A 211 -17.18 3.43 22.37
N LYS A 212 -17.52 2.33 23.02
CA LYS A 212 -17.57 2.24 24.47
C LYS A 212 -17.08 0.89 24.93
N ASP A 213 -16.72 0.82 26.20
CA ASP A 213 -16.60 -0.42 26.93
C ASP A 213 -17.52 -0.35 28.17
N LYS A 214 -17.42 -1.31 29.09
CA LYS A 214 -18.19 -1.29 30.34
C LYS A 214 -17.86 -0.10 31.25
N ASN A 215 -16.71 0.55 31.09
CA ASN A 215 -16.21 1.60 31.97
C ASN A 215 -16.43 3.01 31.40
N SER A 216 -16.33 3.18 30.08
CA SER A 216 -16.08 4.47 29.44
C SER A 216 -16.60 4.56 28.01
N LEU A 217 -16.84 5.80 27.58
CA LEU A 217 -17.17 6.20 26.22
C LEU A 217 -15.93 6.86 25.59
N TYR A 218 -15.63 6.46 24.36
CA TYR A 218 -14.46 6.89 23.60
C TYR A 218 -14.87 7.63 22.32
N GLN A 219 -14.10 8.64 21.97
CA GLN A 219 -14.13 9.27 20.65
C GLN A 219 -12.80 9.03 19.92
N SER A 220 -12.88 8.74 18.64
CA SER A 220 -11.73 8.61 17.75
C SER A 220 -11.87 9.49 16.52
N ASP A 221 -10.81 10.22 16.20
CA ASP A 221 -10.67 11.03 14.99
C ASP A 221 -9.19 11.08 14.58
N ALA A 222 -8.83 11.91 13.60
CA ALA A 222 -7.45 12.03 13.13
C ALA A 222 -6.44 12.46 14.21
N SER A 223 -6.90 12.97 15.37
CA SER A 223 -6.04 13.31 16.51
C SER A 223 -5.75 12.13 17.45
N GLY A 224 -6.41 10.99 17.26
CA GLY A 224 -6.24 9.78 18.05
C GLY A 224 -7.52 9.33 18.74
N VAL A 225 -7.39 8.74 19.94
CA VAL A 225 -8.50 8.23 20.75
C VAL A 225 -8.51 8.92 22.11
N ARG A 226 -9.67 9.43 22.53
CA ARG A 226 -9.86 10.10 23.83
C ARG A 226 -11.09 9.58 24.55
N ILE A 227 -11.01 9.55 25.89
CA ILE A 227 -12.13 9.25 26.77
C ILE A 227 -12.99 10.50 26.89
N VAL A 228 -14.31 10.36 26.70
CA VAL A 228 -15.26 11.49 26.70
C VAL A 228 -16.40 11.35 27.72
N GLY A 229 -16.46 10.22 28.40
CA GLY A 229 -17.40 9.98 29.49
C GLY A 229 -17.13 8.66 30.17
N SER A 230 -17.58 8.52 31.41
CA SER A 230 -17.66 7.23 32.11
C SER A 230 -19.09 6.72 32.04
N ASN A 231 -19.27 5.41 31.88
CA ASN A 231 -20.58 4.81 32.10
C ASN A 231 -20.83 4.83 33.61
N SER A 232 -21.57 5.83 34.09
CA SER A 232 -22.08 5.83 35.46
C SER A 232 -23.14 4.74 35.57
N ASN A 233 -22.87 3.74 36.40
CA ASN A 233 -23.89 2.81 36.89
C ASN A 233 -25.04 3.57 37.56
#